data_AF-A0A178VRV5-F1
#
_entry.id   AF-A0A178VRV5-F1
#
_cell.length_a   1.000
_cell.length_b   1.000
_cell.length_c   1.000
_cell.angle_alpha   90.00
_cell.angle_beta   90.00
_cell.angle_gamma   90.00
#
_symmetry.space_group_name_H-M   'P 1'
#
loop_
_entity.id
_entity.type
_entity.pdbx_description
1 polymer ?
#
loop_
_entity_poly.entity_id
_entity_poly.type
_entity_poly.pdbx_seq_one_letter_code
_entity_poly.pdbx_strand_id
1 'polypeptide(L)'
;MAKPRNLFRVCSLLMAFLFAYSASVQLNDPDWYFWFPLYTLACVVNLINYRRRIKLMMMRTALSLGVFLLVKVIAEDVITEKVGVLSLDLTHRVVREKIGSGLVIASMVLQLQASSSSSKTIDFGK
;
A
#
# COMPACT_ATOMS: atom_id res chain seq x y z
N MET A 1 0.57 -25.17 -13.61
CA MET A 1 -0.09 -24.43 -12.50
C MET A 1 0.99 -23.83 -11.61
N ALA A 2 1.07 -22.51 -11.50
CA ALA A 2 1.99 -21.88 -10.55
C ALA A 2 1.58 -22.25 -9.12
N LYS A 3 2.50 -22.77 -8.32
CA LYS A 3 2.26 -23.06 -6.90
C LYS A 3 1.81 -21.75 -6.21
N PRO A 4 0.79 -21.73 -5.33
CA PRO A 4 0.19 -20.50 -4.80
C PRO A 4 1.20 -19.53 -4.16
N ARG A 5 2.31 -20.05 -3.61
CA ARG A 5 3.43 -19.24 -3.08
C ARG A 5 4.18 -18.45 -4.15
N ASN A 6 4.32 -18.99 -5.36
CA ASN A 6 4.99 -18.32 -6.47
C ASN A 6 4.13 -17.18 -7.03
N LEU A 7 2.81 -17.38 -7.11
CA LEU A 7 1.88 -16.33 -7.54
C LEU A 7 1.89 -15.14 -6.57
N PHE A 8 1.78 -15.40 -5.26
CA PHE A 8 1.86 -14.35 -4.25
C PHE A 8 3.18 -13.56 -4.33
N ARG A 9 4.30 -14.24 -4.60
CA ARG A 9 5.61 -13.61 -4.76
C ARG A 9 5.67 -12.71 -5.99
N VAL A 10 5.14 -13.17 -7.13
CA VAL A 10 5.07 -12.37 -8.36
C VAL A 10 4.15 -11.15 -8.14
N CYS A 11 2.98 -11.33 -7.54
CA CYS A 11 2.08 -10.22 -7.20
C CYS A 11 2.75 -9.21 -6.26
N SER A 12 3.45 -9.68 -5.22
CA SER A 12 4.20 -8.82 -4.30
C SER A 12 5.27 -8.01 -5.06
N LEU A 13 6.02 -8.63 -5.98
CA LEU A 13 7.01 -7.92 -6.77
C LEU A 13 6.38 -6.88 -7.71
N LEU A 14 5.29 -7.22 -8.39
CA LEU A 14 4.55 -6.28 -9.24
C LEU A 14 4.03 -5.08 -8.42
N MET A 15 3.50 -5.32 -7.23
CA MET A 15 3.08 -4.25 -6.32
C MET A 15 4.26 -3.39 -5.87
N ALA A 16 5.43 -3.98 -5.61
CA ALA A 16 6.63 -3.22 -5.27
C ALA A 16 7.05 -2.28 -6.41
N PHE A 17 7.09 -2.77 -7.65
CA PHE A 17 7.41 -1.94 -8.82
C PHE A 17 6.39 -0.83 -9.04
N LEU A 18 5.11 -1.14 -8.85
CA LEU A 18 4.05 -0.15 -8.95
C LEU A 18 4.22 0.96 -7.90
N PHE A 19 4.51 0.61 -6.65
CA PHE A 19 4.76 1.60 -5.61
C PHE A 19 6.05 2.39 -5.82
N ALA A 20 7.11 1.77 -6.35
CA ALA A 20 8.33 2.49 -6.72
C ALA A 20 8.06 3.52 -7.82
N TYR A 21 7.29 3.14 -8.84
CA TYR A 21 6.87 4.05 -9.89
C TYR A 21 6.00 5.19 -9.35
N SER A 22 4.99 4.89 -8.52
CA SER A 22 4.15 5.90 -7.88
C SER A 22 4.97 6.88 -7.04
N ALA A 23 5.93 6.39 -6.25
CA ALA A 23 6.82 7.24 -5.46
C ALA A 23 7.63 8.19 -6.35
N SER A 24 8.14 7.71 -7.49
CA SER A 24 8.91 8.53 -8.43
C SER A 24 8.06 9.63 -9.07
N VAL A 25 6.82 9.33 -9.46
CA VAL A 25 5.93 10.33 -10.07
C VAL A 25 5.52 11.37 -9.02
N GLN A 26 5.32 10.96 -7.77
CA GLN A 26 4.87 11.87 -6.72
C GLN A 26 5.90 12.91 -6.30
N LEU A 27 7.19 12.73 -6.62
CA LEU A 27 8.23 13.72 -6.33
C LEU A 27 8.01 15.06 -7.07
N ASN A 28 7.23 15.04 -8.16
CA ASN A 28 6.89 16.25 -8.90
C ASN A 28 5.70 17.01 -8.31
N ASP A 29 5.00 16.44 -7.32
CA ASP A 29 3.84 17.07 -6.69
C ASP A 29 4.26 17.90 -5.46
N PRO A 30 3.59 19.02 -5.16
CA PRO A 30 3.92 19.88 -4.02
C PRO A 30 3.79 19.15 -2.67
N ASP A 31 2.93 18.14 -2.57
CA ASP A 31 2.72 17.38 -1.32
C ASP A 31 3.47 16.04 -1.27
N TRP A 32 4.57 15.91 -2.02
CA TRP A 32 5.37 14.69 -2.12
C TRP A 32 5.79 14.12 -0.76
N TYR A 33 5.98 14.97 0.25
CA TYR A 33 6.57 14.65 1.54
C TYR A 33 5.78 13.60 2.35
N PHE A 34 4.46 13.49 2.20
CA PHE A 34 3.68 12.43 2.85
C PHE A 34 3.54 11.17 2.01
N TRP A 35 3.39 11.35 0.71
CA TRP A 35 3.15 10.27 -0.25
C TRP A 35 4.42 9.46 -0.55
N PHE A 36 5.55 10.14 -0.69
CA PHE A 36 6.82 9.50 -0.99
C PHE A 36 7.24 8.50 0.11
N PRO A 37 7.22 8.84 1.42
CA PRO A 37 7.46 7.86 2.48
C PRO A 37 6.45 6.72 2.48
N LEU A 38 5.16 6.98 2.23
CA LEU A 38 4.12 5.94 2.17
C LEU A 38 4.45 4.90 1.09
N TYR A 39 4.66 5.35 -0.16
CA TYR A 39 4.94 4.45 -1.27
C TYR A 39 6.30 3.76 -1.14
N THR A 40 7.30 4.46 -0.60
CA THR A 40 8.63 3.87 -0.37
C THR A 40 8.55 2.74 0.67
N LEU A 41 7.84 2.96 1.79
CA LEU A 41 7.61 1.92 2.80
C LEU A 41 6.84 0.74 2.20
N ALA A 42 5.80 1.01 1.42
CA ALA A 42 5.02 -0.02 0.75
C ALA A 42 5.85 -0.83 -0.25
N CYS A 43 6.74 -0.18 -1.00
CA CYS A 43 7.69 -0.82 -1.90
C CYS A 43 8.63 -1.75 -1.14
N VAL A 44 9.29 -1.26 -0.08
CA VAL A 44 10.25 -2.07 0.71
C VAL A 44 9.59 -3.30 1.32
N VAL A 45 8.38 -3.16 1.87
CA VAL A 45 7.62 -4.29 2.45
C VAL A 45 7.31 -5.37 1.42
N ASN A 46 7.01 -4.97 0.18
CA ASN A 46 6.68 -5.88 -0.91
C ASN A 46 7.91 -6.47 -1.63
N LEU A 47 9.08 -5.83 -1.50
CA LEU A 47 10.33 -6.25 -2.14
C LEU A 47 11.20 -7.14 -1.23
N ILE A 48 11.33 -6.79 0.05
CA ILE A 48 12.34 -7.39 0.94
C ILE A 48 11.66 -8.18 2.07
N ASN A 49 12.14 -9.40 2.30
CA ASN A 49 11.83 -10.14 3.52
C ASN A 49 12.81 -9.75 4.63
N TYR A 50 12.46 -8.71 5.38
CA TYR A 50 13.17 -8.34 6.59
C TYR A 50 12.77 -9.20 7.79
N ARG A 51 13.49 -9.05 8.91
CA ARG A 51 13.15 -9.71 10.18
C ARG A 51 11.67 -9.49 10.50
N ARG A 52 10.94 -10.57 10.83
CA ARG A 52 9.47 -10.58 11.00
C ARG A 52 8.94 -9.41 11.84
N ARG A 53 9.61 -9.07 12.95
CA ARG A 53 9.24 -7.92 13.81
C ARG A 53 9.33 -6.58 13.09
N ILE A 54 10.43 -6.33 12.38
CA ILE A 54 10.65 -5.08 11.65
C ILE A 54 9.67 -4.99 10.48
N LYS A 55 9.49 -6.08 9.73
CA LYS A 55 8.52 -6.14 8.63
C LYS A 55 7.09 -5.85 9.10
N LEU A 56 6.69 -6.40 10.25
CA LEU A 56 5.38 -6.15 10.85
C LEU A 56 5.21 -4.69 11.30
N MET A 57 6.25 -4.09 11.88
CA MET A 57 6.25 -2.68 12.26
C MET A 57 6.08 -1.78 11.04
N MET A 58 6.82 -2.04 9.95
CA MET A 58 6.70 -1.31 8.68
C MET A 58 5.32 -1.47 8.03
N MET A 59 4.74 -2.69 8.06
CA MET A 59 3.37 -2.90 7.57
C MET A 59 2.36 -2.08 8.36
N ARG A 60 2.47 -2.07 9.70
CA ARG A 60 1.56 -1.30 10.55
C ARG A 60 1.72 0.21 10.33
N THR A 61 2.95 0.71 10.25
CA THR A 61 3.18 2.14 10.01
C THR A 61 2.70 2.56 8.62
N ALA A 62 2.98 1.77 7.58
CA ALA A 62 2.48 2.03 6.23
C ALA A 62 0.94 1.97 6.16
N LEU A 63 0.31 1.04 6.89
CA LEU A 63 -1.14 0.93 6.95
C LEU A 63 -1.77 2.12 7.70
N SER A 64 -1.22 2.51 8.85
CA SER A 64 -1.68 3.70 9.58
C SER A 64 -1.51 4.97 8.76
N LEU A 65 -0.37 5.15 8.10
CA LEU A 65 -0.11 6.30 7.23
C LEU A 65 -1.02 6.30 6.00
N GLY A 66 -1.26 5.13 5.40
CA GLY A 66 -2.18 4.98 4.28
C GLY A 66 -3.62 5.34 4.63
N VAL A 67 -4.11 4.88 5.79
CA VAL A 67 -5.44 5.25 6.30
C VAL A 67 -5.52 6.74 6.60
N PHE A 68 -4.50 7.32 7.24
CA PHE A 68 -4.45 8.75 7.53
C PHE A 68 -4.54 9.59 6.25
N LEU A 69 -3.77 9.23 5.22
CA LEU A 69 -3.79 9.92 3.93
C LEU A 69 -5.09 9.71 3.18
N LEU A 70 -5.71 8.54 3.29
CA LEU A 70 -7.04 8.30 2.73
C LEU A 70 -8.09 9.24 3.37
N VAL A 71 -8.07 9.38 4.70
CA VAL A 71 -8.96 10.31 5.41
C VAL A 71 -8.71 11.76 4.98
N LYS A 72 -7.44 12.16 4.86
CA LYS A 72 -7.06 13.51 4.36
C LYS A 72 -7.63 13.77 2.97
N VAL A 73 -7.46 12.83 2.04
CA VAL A 73 -7.95 12.97 0.65
C VAL A 73 -9.47 13.03 0.62
N ILE A 74 -10.17 12.22 1.43
CA ILE A 74 -11.63 12.27 1.56
C ILE A 74 -12.07 13.64 2.11
N ALA A 75 -11.38 14.17 3.12
CA ALA A 75 -11.71 15.48 3.68
C ALA A 75 -11.53 16.60 2.63
N GLU A 76 -10.45 16.56 1.83
CA GLU A 76 -10.26 17.50 0.73
C GLU A 76 -11.32 17.38 -0.37
N ASP A 77 -11.73 16.16 -0.71
CA ASP A 77 -12.80 15.89 -1.69
C ASP A 77 -14.13 16.50 -1.22
N VAL A 78 -14.46 16.34 0.06
CA VAL A 78 -15.67 16.92 0.69
C VAL A 78 -15.60 18.45 0.73
N ILE A 79 -14.47 19.03 1.12
CA ILE A 79 -14.32 20.50 1.24
C ILE A 79 -14.33 21.18 -0.13
N THR A 80 -13.74 20.55 -1.15
CA THR A 80 -13.54 21.18 -2.45
C THR A 80 -14.79 21.09 -3.33
N GLU A 81 -15.79 20.26 -2.98
CA GLU A 81 -17.03 19.96 -3.76
C GLU A 81 -16.81 19.64 -5.26
N LYS A 82 -15.56 19.44 -5.69
CA LYS A 82 -15.19 19.49 -7.12
C LYS A 82 -15.50 18.22 -7.89
N VAL A 83 -15.62 17.09 -7.20
CA VAL A 83 -15.66 15.76 -7.82
C VAL A 83 -16.51 14.86 -6.92
N GLY A 84 -17.59 14.27 -7.45
CA GLY A 84 -18.43 13.39 -6.64
C GLY A 84 -17.61 12.25 -6.03
N VAL A 85 -17.97 11.82 -4.81
CA VAL A 85 -17.25 10.84 -3.96
C VAL A 85 -16.90 9.51 -4.68
N LEU A 86 -17.60 9.19 -5.77
CA LEU A 86 -17.42 7.99 -6.60
C LEU A 86 -16.81 8.26 -7.99
N SER A 87 -16.49 9.51 -8.34
CA SER A 87 -15.92 9.82 -9.64
C SER A 87 -14.49 9.28 -9.73
N LEU A 88 -14.22 8.54 -10.81
CA LEU A 88 -12.96 7.87 -11.12
C LEU A 88 -12.14 8.66 -12.14
N ASP A 89 -12.38 9.96 -12.24
CA ASP A 89 -11.63 10.79 -13.17
C ASP A 89 -10.18 11.00 -12.67
N LEU A 90 -9.28 10.19 -13.24
CA LEU A 90 -7.84 10.19 -12.97
C LEU A 90 -7.14 11.49 -13.35
N THR A 91 -7.81 12.36 -14.12
CA THR A 91 -7.36 13.72 -14.39
C THR A 91 -7.21 14.51 -13.09
N HIS A 92 -8.09 14.23 -12.12
CA HIS A 92 -8.05 14.87 -10.82
C HIS A 92 -7.05 14.21 -9.87
N ARG A 93 -6.20 15.05 -9.28
CA ARG A 93 -5.17 14.66 -8.31
C ARG A 93 -5.74 13.86 -7.13
N VAL A 94 -6.88 14.29 -6.58
CA VAL A 94 -7.55 13.64 -5.42
C VAL A 94 -7.95 12.19 -5.71
N VAL A 95 -8.35 11.89 -6.94
CA VAL A 95 -8.74 10.52 -7.34
C VAL A 95 -7.52 9.61 -7.38
N ARG A 96 -6.40 10.07 -7.95
CA ARG A 96 -5.14 9.30 -7.97
C ARG A 96 -4.63 9.02 -6.56
N GLU A 97 -4.70 10.01 -5.69
CA GLU A 97 -4.30 9.90 -4.28
C GLU A 97 -5.20 8.92 -3.49
N LYS A 98 -6.52 8.92 -3.76
CA LYS A 98 -7.47 7.96 -3.16
C LYS A 98 -7.18 6.53 -3.62
N ILE A 99 -6.92 6.34 -4.91
CA ILE A 99 -6.61 5.01 -5.49
C ILE A 99 -5.26 4.51 -4.97
N GLY A 100 -4.25 5.38 -4.93
CA GLY A 100 -2.91 5.05 -4.47
C GLY A 100 -2.88 4.68 -2.98
N SER A 101 -3.53 5.46 -2.12
CA SER A 101 -3.66 5.13 -0.69
C SER A 101 -4.45 3.84 -0.47
N GLY A 102 -5.56 3.63 -1.20
CA GLY A 102 -6.32 2.39 -1.18
C GLY A 102 -5.51 1.15 -1.57
N LEU A 103 -4.70 1.24 -2.63
CA LEU A 103 -3.81 0.17 -3.07
C LEU A 103 -2.75 -0.19 -2.02
N VAL A 104 -2.17 0.81 -1.35
CA VAL A 104 -1.22 0.58 -0.25
C VAL A 104 -1.90 -0.17 0.91
N ILE A 105 -3.09 0.26 1.33
CA ILE A 105 -3.84 -0.39 2.41
C ILE A 105 -4.14 -1.85 2.05
N ALA A 106 -4.68 -2.10 0.85
CA ALA A 106 -4.99 -3.45 0.38
C ALA A 106 -3.74 -4.34 0.34
N SER A 107 -2.62 -3.81 -0.17
CA SER A 107 -1.33 -4.52 -0.19
C SER A 107 -0.85 -4.89 1.22
N MET A 108 -0.90 -3.95 2.18
CA MET A 108 -0.49 -4.22 3.56
C MET A 108 -1.39 -5.25 4.24
N VAL A 109 -2.71 -5.21 4.00
CA VAL A 109 -3.66 -6.20 4.50
C VAL A 109 -3.33 -7.60 3.95
N LEU A 110 -3.05 -7.72 2.66
CA LEU A 110 -2.64 -9.00 2.05
C LEU A 110 -1.32 -9.51 2.63
N GLN A 111 -0.33 -8.63 2.84
CA GLN A 111 0.95 -8.98 3.46
C GLN A 111 0.80 -9.44 4.93
N LEU A 112 -0.12 -8.83 5.68
CA LEU A 112 -0.45 -9.23 7.06
C LEU A 112 -1.15 -10.58 7.12
N GLN A 113 -2.09 -10.85 6.20
CA GLN A 113 -2.76 -12.14 6.08
C GLN A 113 -1.77 -13.25 5.70
N ALA A 114 -0.90 -13.00 4.72
CA ALA A 114 0.15 -13.94 4.33
C ALA A 114 1.14 -14.24 5.47
N SER A 115 1.52 -13.23 6.24
CA SER A 115 2.40 -13.39 7.41
C SER A 115 1.74 -14.17 8.55
N SER A 116 0.42 -14.03 8.73
CA SER A 116 -0.36 -14.78 9.72
C SER A 116 -0.56 -16.24 9.31
N SER A 117 -0.82 -16.49 8.03
CA SER A 117 -0.97 -17.84 7.47
C SER A 117 0.32 -18.65 7.57
N SER A 118 1.48 -18.04 7.29
CA SER A 118 2.79 -18.67 7.47
C SER A 118 3.09 -19.07 8.92
N SER A 119 2.44 -18.43 9.91
CA SER A 119 2.62 -18.78 11.33
C SER A 119 1.80 -20.02 11.72
N LYS A 120 0.63 -20.23 11.11
CA LYS A 120 -0.25 -21.37 11.41
C LYS A 120 0.26 -22.68 10.82
N THR A 121 1.06 -22.64 9.75
CA THR A 121 1.63 -23.85 9.13
C THR A 121 2.74 -24.51 9.97
N ILE A 122 3.26 -23.85 11.01
CA ILE A 122 4.33 -24.41 11.87
C ILE A 122 3.77 -25.15 13.10
N ASP A 123 2.44 -25.14 13.33
CA ASP A 123 1.84 -25.67 14.56
C ASP A 123 0.96 -26.92 14.34
N PHE A 124 1.49 -27.90 13.60
CA PHE A 124 0.95 -29.27 13.58
C PHE A 124 2.07 -30.25 13.96
N GLY A 125 2.18 -30.54 15.26
CA GLY A 125 3.09 -31.58 15.73
C GLY A 125 3.44 -31.47 17.20
N LYS A 126 2.46 -31.67 18.09
CA LYS A 126 2.68 -32.21 19.42
C LYS A 126 1.70 -33.34 19.66
#